data_AF-A0A2B4R409-F1
#
_entry.id   AF-A0A2B4R409-F1
#
_cell.length_a   1.000
_cell.length_b   1.000
_cell.length_c   1.000
_cell.angle_alpha   90.00
_cell.angle_beta   90.00
_cell.angle_gamma   90.00
#
_symmetry.space_group_name_H-M   'P 1'
#
loop_
_entity.id
_entity.type
_entity.pdbx_description
1 polymer ?
#
loop_
_entity_poly.entity_id
_entity_poly.type
_entity_poly.pdbx_seq_one_letter_code
_entity_poly.pdbx_strand_id
1 'polypeptide(L)'
;MSVLLSNESSSFSVSSPVAGSTFSLKRLKGREAISELFSFDVLVASENANVDLSQCMGKDMSITFSASGSESNADERYFHGTVARVSQVEIEEKDKGNVSYYRMILRPKAWLLTQSKSYRIFQNQTAAQIIKDVLNEGGVTDIQDDLRSAGQTTREYCVQYGESNFDFISRLMEEKGIAYTFSHESSLHKMILMEAVGSYQFSTRSQTISISKAQSGALIFNEIIECEVHHGITLGSVQGVDYNFENPNTALKSTSQGESQIGGEWMEYPAGVDHEQKAAQSIVDSTSDSIINAAESTVDTLTGNSTCPFFTAGKKFGLSGHIRTSLNKDHVVVSVEHSIEVQTKDLSGIAYQNSFSAIPATVFIQLQKAHHALEFLAPKQQKLSVQKEKRFGPINMVVS
;
A
#
# COMPACT_ATOMS: atom_id res chain seq x y z
N MET A 1 8.99 27.21 0.08
CA MET A 1 9.77 27.80 1.19
C MET A 1 10.47 26.64 1.86
N SER A 2 11.80 26.52 1.77
CA SER A 2 12.51 25.36 2.33
C SER A 2 12.59 25.51 3.85
N VAL A 3 11.97 24.60 4.59
CA VAL A 3 12.02 24.57 6.06
C VAL A 3 13.20 23.70 6.48
N LEU A 4 14.12 24.28 7.24
CA LEU A 4 15.27 23.57 7.79
C LEU A 4 14.86 22.92 9.12
N LEU A 5 15.25 21.66 9.36
CA LEU A 5 15.22 21.11 10.71
C LEU A 5 16.37 21.73 11.51
N SER A 6 16.22 21.85 12.82
CA SER A 6 17.32 22.27 13.70
C SER A 6 18.51 21.31 13.60
N ASN A 7 19.71 21.88 13.39
CA ASN A 7 20.97 21.14 13.17
C ASN A 7 21.49 20.35 14.37
N GLU A 8 20.96 20.55 15.57
CA GLU A 8 21.52 19.92 16.78
C GLU A 8 20.79 18.65 17.23
N SER A 9 19.74 18.21 16.51
CA SER A 9 18.78 17.29 17.13
C SER A 9 18.17 16.19 16.24
N SER A 10 18.75 15.85 15.09
CA SER A 10 18.28 14.72 14.28
C SER A 10 19.40 14.15 13.42
N SER A 11 19.39 12.84 13.17
CA SER A 11 20.39 12.18 12.32
C SER A 11 19.74 11.18 11.36
N PHE A 12 20.42 10.91 10.26
CA PHE A 12 20.08 9.83 9.36
C PHE A 12 21.23 8.83 9.29
N SER A 13 20.91 7.55 9.43
CA SER A 13 21.83 6.46 9.16
C SER A 13 21.33 5.61 8.01
N VAL A 14 22.26 4.94 7.33
CA VAL A 14 21.99 4.12 6.15
C VAL A 14 22.66 2.77 6.36
N SER A 15 21.86 1.71 6.29
CA SER A 15 22.39 0.35 6.23
C SER A 15 22.93 0.04 4.84
N SER A 16 23.98 -0.77 4.79
CA SER A 16 24.59 -1.15 3.52
C SER A 16 23.96 -2.41 2.95
N PRO A 17 23.49 -2.41 1.69
CA PRO A 17 23.02 -3.62 1.02
C PRO A 17 24.16 -4.56 0.60
N VAL A 18 25.42 -4.11 0.65
CA VAL A 18 26.60 -4.85 0.16
C VAL A 18 27.76 -4.80 1.16
N ALA A 19 28.38 -5.95 1.40
CA ALA A 19 29.48 -6.05 2.36
C ALA A 19 30.68 -5.17 1.95
N GLY A 20 31.36 -4.59 2.94
CA GLY A 20 32.59 -3.83 2.72
C GLY A 20 32.40 -2.42 2.14
N SER A 21 31.15 -1.97 1.92
CA SER A 21 30.85 -0.58 1.52
C SER A 21 30.02 0.12 2.58
N THR A 22 30.34 1.38 2.84
CA THR A 22 29.57 2.28 3.72
C THR A 22 28.92 3.37 2.89
N PHE A 23 27.74 3.80 3.32
CA PHE A 23 26.95 4.81 2.62
C PHE A 23 26.53 5.91 3.59
N SER A 24 26.54 7.15 3.11
CA SER A 24 25.97 8.31 3.81
C SER A 24 24.81 8.87 3.00
N LEU A 25 23.69 9.16 3.66
CA LEU A 25 22.52 9.73 3.00
C LEU A 25 22.84 11.14 2.47
N LYS A 26 22.40 11.43 1.24
CA LYS A 26 22.44 12.78 0.65
C LYS A 26 21.04 13.29 0.36
N ARG A 27 20.19 12.43 -0.19
CA ARG A 27 18.80 12.76 -0.49
C ARG A 27 17.92 11.51 -0.39
N LEU A 28 16.71 11.69 0.08
CA LEU A 28 15.62 10.72 -0.10
C LEU A 28 14.42 11.46 -0.64
N LYS A 29 13.84 10.95 -1.72
CA LYS A 29 12.48 11.30 -2.15
C LYS A 29 11.66 10.04 -2.23
N GLY A 30 10.46 10.01 -1.71
CA GLY A 30 9.63 8.84 -1.95
C GLY A 30 8.22 8.95 -1.44
N ARG A 31 7.41 8.02 -1.93
CA ARG A 31 5.97 8.02 -1.72
C ARG A 31 5.53 6.69 -1.14
N GLU A 32 4.67 6.74 -0.16
CA GLU A 32 3.91 5.62 0.37
C GLU A 32 2.42 6.02 0.43
N ALA A 33 1.53 5.08 0.11
CA ALA A 33 0.09 5.30 0.16
C ALA A 33 -0.64 3.99 0.48
N ILE A 34 -1.85 4.12 1.02
CA ILE A 34 -2.72 2.98 1.22
C ILE A 34 -3.04 2.37 -0.14
N SER A 35 -2.86 1.06 -0.22
CA SER A 35 -3.07 0.23 -1.40
C SER A 35 -2.23 0.63 -2.62
N GLU A 36 -1.03 1.18 -2.38
CA GLU A 36 -0.01 1.36 -3.40
C GLU A 36 1.36 0.84 -2.94
N LEU A 37 2.17 0.37 -3.89
CA LEU A 37 3.55 -0.04 -3.63
C LEU A 37 4.44 1.19 -3.44
N PHE A 38 5.03 1.35 -2.25
CA PHE A 38 5.93 2.48 -1.98
C PHE A 38 7.14 2.50 -2.92
N SER A 39 7.76 3.69 -3.04
CA SER A 39 8.99 3.88 -3.79
C SER A 39 9.86 4.94 -3.14
N PHE A 40 11.10 4.59 -2.80
CA PHE A 40 12.09 5.55 -2.30
C PHE A 40 13.24 5.68 -3.29
N ASP A 41 13.42 6.89 -3.82
CA ASP A 41 14.60 7.31 -4.59
C ASP A 41 15.64 7.91 -3.64
N VAL A 42 16.70 7.15 -3.41
CA VAL A 42 17.74 7.45 -2.42
C VAL A 42 19.04 7.77 -3.12
N LEU A 43 19.61 8.93 -2.83
CA LEU A 43 20.97 9.30 -3.21
C LEU A 43 21.87 9.14 -2.00
N VAL A 44 22.91 8.33 -2.15
CA VAL A 44 23.93 8.09 -1.13
C VAL A 44 25.33 8.37 -1.66
N ALA A 45 26.24 8.73 -0.77
CA ALA A 45 27.67 8.85 -1.08
C ALA A 45 28.47 7.75 -0.38
N SER A 46 29.51 7.24 -1.05
CA SER A 46 30.46 6.27 -0.52
C SER A 46 31.89 6.67 -0.90
N GLU A 47 32.86 6.36 -0.03
CA GLU A 47 34.29 6.42 -0.36
C GLU A 47 34.70 5.25 -1.27
N ASN A 48 33.89 4.19 -1.35
CA ASN A 48 34.11 3.13 -2.31
C ASN A 48 33.56 3.54 -3.70
N ALA A 49 34.47 3.86 -4.62
CA ALA A 49 34.13 4.18 -6.00
C ALA A 49 33.82 2.96 -6.90
N ASN A 50 34.08 1.75 -6.40
CA ASN A 50 33.95 0.50 -7.15
C ASN A 50 32.96 -0.46 -6.45
N VAL A 51 31.82 0.06 -5.99
CA VAL A 51 30.74 -0.78 -5.45
C VAL A 51 30.24 -1.72 -6.55
N ASP A 52 30.22 -3.03 -6.28
CA ASP A 52 29.61 -3.99 -7.19
C ASP A 52 28.08 -3.82 -7.20
N LEU A 53 27.60 -3.13 -8.23
CA LEU A 53 26.19 -2.83 -8.41
C LEU A 53 25.32 -4.08 -8.47
N SER A 54 25.85 -5.19 -9.01
CA SER A 54 25.09 -6.44 -9.14
C SER A 54 24.80 -7.08 -7.79
N GLN A 55 25.72 -6.92 -6.81
CA GLN A 55 25.53 -7.43 -5.45
C GLN A 55 24.52 -6.63 -4.63
N CYS A 56 24.25 -5.38 -5.00
CA CYS A 56 23.20 -4.57 -4.38
C CYS A 56 21.79 -5.02 -4.79
N MET A 57 21.62 -5.55 -6.00
CA MET A 57 20.30 -5.85 -6.56
C MET A 57 19.55 -6.90 -5.74
N GLY A 58 18.28 -6.62 -5.42
CA GLY A 58 17.43 -7.52 -4.64
C GLY A 58 17.83 -7.65 -3.17
N LYS A 59 18.84 -6.90 -2.70
CA LYS A 59 19.18 -6.81 -1.27
C LYS A 59 18.35 -5.73 -0.59
N ASP A 60 18.17 -5.88 0.70
CA ASP A 60 17.45 -4.93 1.51
C ASP A 60 18.36 -3.78 1.96
N MET A 61 17.77 -2.60 2.06
CA MET A 61 18.40 -1.37 2.52
C MET A 61 17.39 -0.60 3.36
N SER A 62 17.88 -0.02 4.44
CA SER A 62 17.10 0.77 5.39
C SER A 62 17.77 2.12 5.64
N ILE A 63 16.97 3.18 5.55
CA ILE A 63 17.33 4.53 5.95
C ILE A 63 16.60 4.80 7.26
N THR A 64 17.36 5.14 8.31
CA THR A 64 16.81 5.41 9.64
C THR A 64 16.92 6.89 9.92
N PHE A 65 15.79 7.52 10.23
CA PHE A 65 15.74 8.81 10.91
C PHE A 65 15.69 8.59 12.41
N SER A 66 16.55 9.28 13.15
CA SER A 66 16.54 9.27 14.62
C SER A 66 16.48 10.70 15.13
N ALA A 67 15.44 11.03 15.91
CA ALA A 67 15.36 12.29 16.64
C ALA A 67 16.28 12.24 17.87
N SER A 68 16.99 13.33 18.19
CA SER A 68 17.95 13.38 19.29
C SER A 68 17.29 13.29 20.66
N GLY A 69 18.06 12.81 21.64
CA GLY A 69 17.60 12.64 23.02
C GLY A 69 16.87 11.31 23.23
N SER A 70 16.84 10.44 22.22
CA SER A 70 16.27 9.11 22.34
C SER A 70 17.28 8.10 22.88
N GLU A 71 16.96 7.53 24.04
CA GLU A 71 17.65 6.38 24.62
C GLU A 71 17.01 5.04 24.15
N SER A 72 16.03 5.07 23.23
CA SER A 72 15.28 3.88 22.82
C SER A 72 14.98 3.85 21.31
N ASN A 73 14.97 2.67 20.69
CA ASN A 73 14.58 2.49 19.28
C ASN A 73 13.16 3.00 18.94
N ALA A 74 12.37 3.38 19.94
CA ALA A 74 10.99 3.83 19.75
C ALA A 74 10.87 5.22 19.08
N ASP A 75 11.94 6.02 18.99
CA ASP A 75 11.95 7.35 18.31
C ASP A 75 12.45 7.31 16.86
N GLU A 76 12.67 6.12 16.32
CA GLU A 76 13.21 5.97 14.98
C GLU A 76 12.09 5.83 13.95
N ARG A 77 12.32 6.42 12.77
CA ARG A 77 11.53 6.16 11.57
C ARG A 77 12.41 5.43 10.56
N TYR A 78 11.93 4.28 10.10
CA TYR A 78 12.63 3.48 9.09
C TYR A 78 11.98 3.67 7.72
N PHE A 79 12.82 3.78 6.69
CA PHE A 79 12.46 3.65 5.29
C PHE A 79 13.18 2.42 4.75
N HIS A 80 12.56 1.27 4.97
CA HIS A 80 13.11 -0.03 4.59
C HIS A 80 12.53 -0.50 3.25
N GLY A 81 13.38 -0.96 2.33
CA GLY A 81 12.93 -1.58 1.08
C GLY A 81 14.02 -2.40 0.39
N THR A 82 13.62 -3.09 -0.67
CA THR A 82 14.51 -3.91 -1.49
C THR A 82 15.02 -3.08 -2.66
N VAL A 83 16.34 -3.14 -2.93
CA VAL A 83 16.99 -2.41 -4.02
C VAL A 83 16.52 -2.98 -5.38
N ALA A 84 15.62 -2.24 -6.03
CA ALA A 84 15.06 -2.57 -7.33
C ALA A 84 15.89 -2.01 -8.50
N ARG A 85 16.70 -0.98 -8.25
CA ARG A 85 17.61 -0.39 -9.22
C ARG A 85 18.75 0.31 -8.50
N VAL A 86 19.95 0.22 -9.05
CA VAL A 86 21.12 1.01 -8.61
C VAL A 86 21.80 1.67 -9.82
N SER A 87 22.37 2.85 -9.62
CA SER A 87 23.17 3.55 -10.62
C SER A 87 24.27 4.35 -9.93
N GLN A 88 25.50 4.32 -10.45
CA GLN A 88 26.56 5.25 -10.06
C GLN A 88 26.37 6.54 -10.87
N VAL A 89 26.30 7.68 -10.19
CA VAL A 89 25.87 8.96 -10.78
C VAL A 89 27.06 9.89 -11.03
N GLU A 90 27.91 10.06 -10.03
CA GLU A 90 29.02 11.01 -10.05
C GLU A 90 30.18 10.48 -9.21
N ILE A 91 31.40 10.88 -9.59
CA ILE A 91 32.62 10.67 -8.80
C ILE A 91 33.23 12.05 -8.57
N GLU A 92 33.27 12.48 -7.32
CA GLU A 92 34.02 13.67 -6.89
C GLU A 92 35.44 13.24 -6.51
N GLU A 93 36.43 13.67 -7.29
CA GLU A 93 37.83 13.57 -6.91
C GLU A 93 38.15 14.60 -5.83
N LYS A 94 38.67 14.16 -4.67
CA LYS A 94 39.14 15.05 -3.61
C LYS A 94 40.57 14.71 -3.26
N ASP A 95 41.32 15.70 -2.79
CA ASP A 95 42.71 15.55 -2.34
C ASP A 95 42.88 14.46 -1.25
N LYS A 96 41.79 14.11 -0.54
CA LYS A 96 41.75 13.11 0.54
C LYS A 96 41.06 11.80 0.16
N GLY A 97 40.79 11.55 -1.12
CA GLY A 97 40.14 10.34 -1.62
C GLY A 97 38.85 10.63 -2.38
N ASN A 98 38.56 9.81 -3.39
CA ASN A 98 37.39 10.00 -4.25
C ASN A 98 36.10 9.64 -3.50
N VAL A 99 35.06 10.45 -3.69
CA VAL A 99 33.71 10.16 -3.19
C VAL A 99 32.82 9.85 -4.38
N SER A 100 32.16 8.70 -4.38
CA SER A 100 31.19 8.31 -5.42
C SER A 100 29.77 8.39 -4.92
N TYR A 101 28.87 8.86 -5.79
CA TYR A 101 27.45 8.95 -5.51
C TYR A 101 26.69 7.83 -6.22
N TYR A 102 25.83 7.16 -5.47
CA TYR A 102 24.97 6.09 -5.95
C TYR A 102 23.51 6.46 -5.74
N ARG A 103 22.70 6.26 -6.77
CA ARG A 103 21.24 6.38 -6.72
C ARG A 103 20.64 4.98 -6.64
N MET A 104 19.86 4.73 -5.60
CA MET A 104 19.18 3.46 -5.36
C MET A 104 17.68 3.68 -5.30
N ILE A 105 16.91 2.86 -6.02
CA ILE A 105 15.44 2.84 -5.95
C ILE A 105 15.03 1.67 -5.07
N LEU A 106 14.43 1.97 -3.93
CA LEU A 106 13.90 0.98 -3.00
C LEU A 106 12.40 0.78 -3.25
N ARG A 107 11.97 -0.47 -3.28
CA ARG A 107 10.57 -0.90 -3.47
C ARG A 107 10.22 -1.97 -2.44
N PRO A 108 8.93 -2.20 -2.11
CA PRO A 108 8.55 -3.36 -1.30
C PRO A 108 8.86 -4.67 -2.02
N LYS A 109 9.04 -5.77 -1.28
CA LYS A 109 9.17 -7.12 -1.87
C LYS A 109 7.99 -7.45 -2.79
N ALA A 110 6.78 -6.97 -2.45
CA ALA A 110 5.57 -7.11 -3.27
C ALA A 110 5.72 -6.53 -4.69
N TRP A 111 6.64 -5.59 -4.92
CA TRP A 111 6.94 -5.08 -6.26
C TRP A 111 7.51 -6.15 -7.19
N LEU A 112 8.21 -7.16 -6.68
CA LEU A 112 8.73 -8.25 -7.51
C LEU A 112 7.61 -9.00 -8.26
N LEU A 113 6.40 -9.05 -7.69
CA LEU A 113 5.23 -9.68 -8.34
C LEU A 113 4.78 -8.91 -9.59
N THR A 114 5.13 -7.63 -9.73
CA THR A 114 4.90 -6.85 -10.95
C THR A 114 5.82 -7.28 -12.11
N GLN A 115 6.94 -7.94 -11.79
CA GLN A 115 7.94 -8.42 -12.76
C GLN A 115 7.60 -9.83 -13.27
N SER A 116 6.31 -10.19 -13.26
CA SER A 116 5.81 -11.50 -13.65
C SER A 116 4.55 -11.37 -14.49
N LYS A 117 4.19 -12.43 -15.22
CA LYS A 117 2.94 -12.52 -15.96
C LYS A 117 2.55 -13.99 -16.06
N SER A 118 1.32 -14.33 -15.66
CA SER A 118 0.94 -15.73 -15.48
C SER A 118 -0.46 -16.04 -16.03
N TYR A 119 -0.72 -17.34 -16.24
CA TYR A 119 -2.03 -17.90 -16.54
C TYR A 119 -2.30 -19.04 -15.58
N ARG A 120 -3.23 -18.85 -14.64
CA ARG A 120 -3.50 -19.80 -13.56
C ARG A 120 -4.98 -19.91 -13.29
N ILE A 121 -5.37 -21.09 -12.82
CA ILE A 121 -6.72 -21.39 -12.36
C ILE A 121 -6.61 -21.76 -10.88
N PHE A 122 -7.43 -21.11 -10.07
CA PHE A 122 -7.62 -21.39 -8.65
C PHE A 122 -9.05 -21.89 -8.49
N GLN A 123 -9.23 -23.03 -7.82
CA GLN A 123 -10.54 -23.64 -7.64
C GLN A 123 -10.79 -23.91 -6.16
N ASN A 124 -12.03 -23.73 -5.72
CA ASN A 124 -12.47 -24.00 -4.36
C ASN A 124 -11.60 -23.28 -3.30
N GLN A 125 -11.26 -22.02 -3.58
CA GLN A 125 -10.44 -21.17 -2.70
C GLN A 125 -11.12 -19.83 -2.45
N THR A 126 -10.84 -19.26 -1.28
CA THR A 126 -11.27 -17.90 -0.94
C THR A 126 -10.32 -16.89 -1.58
N ALA A 127 -10.78 -15.65 -1.81
CA ALA A 127 -9.90 -14.61 -2.35
C ALA A 127 -8.72 -14.33 -1.40
N ALA A 128 -8.98 -14.32 -0.10
CA ALA A 128 -7.93 -14.14 0.91
C ALA A 128 -6.87 -15.24 0.88
N GLN A 129 -7.26 -16.50 0.64
CA GLN A 129 -6.32 -17.61 0.47
C GLN A 129 -5.46 -17.41 -0.78
N ILE A 130 -6.08 -17.12 -1.92
CA ILE A 130 -5.39 -16.90 -3.20
C ILE A 130 -4.38 -15.75 -3.08
N ILE A 131 -4.78 -14.63 -2.47
CA ILE A 131 -3.90 -13.46 -2.26
C ILE A 131 -2.65 -13.88 -1.48
N LYS A 132 -2.81 -14.59 -0.36
CA LYS A 132 -1.70 -15.03 0.49
C LYS A 132 -0.81 -16.04 -0.23
N ASP A 133 -1.39 -16.98 -0.97
CA ASP A 133 -0.62 -17.99 -1.71
C ASP A 133 0.27 -17.34 -2.76
N VAL A 134 -0.29 -16.40 -3.56
CA VAL A 134 0.47 -15.68 -4.58
C VAL A 134 1.55 -14.77 -3.96
N LEU A 135 1.26 -14.12 -2.82
CA LEU A 135 2.27 -13.34 -2.08
C LEU A 135 3.42 -14.21 -1.58
N ASN A 136 3.11 -15.35 -0.95
CA ASN A 136 4.10 -16.28 -0.42
C ASN A 136 4.98 -16.89 -1.53
N GLU A 137 4.39 -17.31 -2.65
CA GLU A 137 5.12 -17.80 -3.82
C GLU A 137 6.07 -16.72 -4.39
N GLY A 138 5.69 -15.45 -4.30
CA GLY A 138 6.51 -14.30 -4.69
C GLY A 138 7.55 -13.87 -3.64
N GLY A 139 7.68 -14.59 -2.52
CA GLY A 139 8.65 -14.29 -1.45
C GLY A 139 8.22 -13.17 -0.50
N VAL A 140 6.95 -12.76 -0.52
CA VAL A 140 6.38 -11.80 0.43
C VAL A 140 5.81 -12.57 1.62
N THR A 141 6.67 -12.93 2.57
CA THR A 141 6.30 -13.75 3.73
C THR A 141 5.97 -12.93 4.98
N ASP A 142 6.44 -11.69 5.03
CA ASP A 142 6.25 -10.76 6.14
C ASP A 142 4.87 -10.08 6.02
N ILE A 143 3.79 -10.82 6.25
CA ILE A 143 2.41 -10.33 6.13
C ILE A 143 1.75 -10.25 7.51
N GLN A 144 1.15 -9.10 7.81
CA GLN A 144 0.18 -8.96 8.90
C GLN A 144 -1.23 -9.02 8.32
N ASP A 145 -2.02 -9.97 8.81
CA ASP A 145 -3.38 -10.24 8.33
C ASP A 145 -4.43 -9.71 9.32
N ASP A 146 -4.95 -8.52 9.07
CA ASP A 146 -6.02 -7.92 9.88
C ASP A 146 -7.42 -8.16 9.29
N LEU A 147 -7.56 -9.14 8.38
CA LEU A 147 -8.85 -9.52 7.81
C LEU A 147 -9.71 -10.31 8.83
N ARG A 148 -11.03 -10.22 8.72
CA ARG A 148 -12.03 -10.99 9.49
C ARG A 148 -13.02 -11.65 8.57
N SER A 149 -13.63 -10.91 7.65
CA SER A 149 -14.65 -11.43 6.74
C SER A 149 -14.36 -11.12 5.27
N ALA A 150 -13.56 -10.10 4.99
CA ALA A 150 -13.22 -9.73 3.62
C ALA A 150 -12.50 -10.88 2.89
N GLY A 151 -13.02 -11.22 1.72
CA GLY A 151 -12.44 -12.26 0.86
C GLY A 151 -12.54 -13.69 1.40
N GLN A 152 -13.37 -13.98 2.41
CA GLN A 152 -13.52 -15.32 3.01
C GLN A 152 -14.53 -16.24 2.30
N THR A 153 -15.34 -15.71 1.38
CA THR A 153 -16.25 -16.53 0.59
C THR A 153 -15.48 -17.39 -0.40
N THR A 154 -15.68 -18.70 -0.35
CA THR A 154 -15.07 -19.67 -1.28
C THR A 154 -15.66 -19.47 -2.67
N ARG A 155 -14.78 -19.41 -3.67
CA ARG A 155 -15.15 -19.38 -5.09
C ARG A 155 -14.94 -20.76 -5.68
N GLU A 156 -15.84 -21.18 -6.56
CA GLU A 156 -15.67 -22.42 -7.31
C GLU A 156 -14.50 -22.26 -8.28
N TYR A 157 -14.44 -21.09 -8.94
CA TYR A 157 -13.50 -20.83 -10.01
C TYR A 157 -12.96 -19.39 -10.00
N CYS A 158 -11.64 -19.24 -10.07
CA CYS A 158 -10.97 -17.95 -10.20
C CYS A 158 -9.78 -18.06 -11.17
N VAL A 159 -9.67 -17.13 -12.10
CA VAL A 159 -8.63 -17.14 -13.13
C VAL A 159 -7.73 -15.93 -12.99
N GLN A 160 -6.42 -16.18 -13.01
CA GLN A 160 -5.42 -15.19 -13.37
C GLN A 160 -5.12 -15.37 -14.86
N TYR A 161 -5.31 -14.34 -15.67
CA TYR A 161 -5.22 -14.49 -17.12
C TYR A 161 -4.42 -13.38 -17.78
N GLY A 162 -3.12 -13.62 -17.97
CA GLY A 162 -2.27 -12.69 -18.72
C GLY A 162 -2.16 -11.32 -18.06
N GLU A 163 -2.21 -11.30 -16.74
CA GLU A 163 -1.95 -10.16 -15.86
C GLU A 163 -0.74 -10.49 -14.97
N SER A 164 -0.10 -9.48 -14.37
CA SER A 164 0.99 -9.76 -13.43
C SER A 164 0.45 -10.42 -12.16
N ASN A 165 1.33 -11.09 -11.39
CA ASN A 165 0.91 -11.65 -10.10
C ASN A 165 0.42 -10.55 -9.16
N PHE A 166 0.98 -9.34 -9.26
CA PHE A 166 0.57 -8.20 -8.47
C PHE A 166 -0.79 -7.65 -8.91
N ASP A 167 -1.01 -7.44 -10.21
CA ASP A 167 -2.31 -6.94 -10.72
C ASP A 167 -3.45 -7.89 -10.35
N PHE A 168 -3.18 -9.20 -10.41
CA PHE A 168 -4.14 -10.24 -10.03
C PHE A 168 -4.58 -10.15 -8.57
N ILE A 169 -3.63 -10.07 -7.63
CA ILE A 169 -4.00 -9.95 -6.22
C ILE A 169 -4.61 -8.58 -5.92
N SER A 170 -4.18 -7.51 -6.60
CA SER A 170 -4.72 -6.17 -6.45
C SER A 170 -6.18 -6.10 -6.87
N ARG A 171 -6.56 -6.65 -8.04
CA ARG A 171 -7.98 -6.68 -8.44
C ARG A 171 -8.83 -7.53 -7.49
N LEU A 172 -8.28 -8.61 -6.91
CA LEU A 172 -8.99 -9.42 -5.93
C LEU A 172 -9.18 -8.68 -4.61
N MET A 173 -8.18 -7.91 -4.18
CA MET A 173 -8.27 -7.04 -3.01
C MET A 173 -9.33 -5.95 -3.21
N GLU A 174 -9.29 -5.26 -4.35
CA GLU A 174 -10.30 -4.25 -4.74
C GLU A 174 -11.71 -4.84 -4.77
N GLU A 175 -11.90 -6.00 -5.40
CA GLU A 175 -13.20 -6.68 -5.47
C GLU A 175 -13.76 -7.03 -4.08
N LYS A 176 -12.88 -7.26 -3.10
CA LYS A 176 -13.27 -7.68 -1.75
C LYS A 176 -13.17 -6.57 -0.70
N GLY A 177 -12.93 -5.32 -1.12
CA GLY A 177 -12.77 -4.19 -0.21
C GLY A 177 -11.58 -4.32 0.74
N ILE A 178 -10.55 -5.09 0.34
CA ILE A 178 -9.31 -5.25 1.09
C ILE A 178 -8.36 -4.13 0.69
N ALA A 179 -7.90 -3.35 1.65
CA ALA A 179 -6.81 -2.40 1.48
C ALA A 179 -5.50 -3.00 2.00
N TYR A 180 -4.36 -2.40 1.64
CA TYR A 180 -3.08 -2.77 2.25
C TYR A 180 -2.19 -1.55 2.54
N THR A 181 -1.24 -1.69 3.45
CA THR A 181 -0.18 -0.70 3.67
C THR A 181 1.13 -1.43 4.03
N PHE A 182 2.18 -0.67 4.33
CA PHE A 182 3.45 -1.22 4.76
C PHE A 182 3.87 -0.64 6.13
N SER A 183 4.34 -1.51 7.02
CA SER A 183 5.12 -1.07 8.18
C SER A 183 6.61 -1.29 7.91
N HIS A 184 7.42 -0.33 8.32
CA HIS A 184 8.87 -0.40 8.19
C HIS A 184 9.50 -0.57 9.57
N GLU A 185 10.34 -1.58 9.68
CA GLU A 185 11.16 -1.87 10.84
C GLU A 185 12.64 -1.77 10.42
N SER A 186 13.56 -1.86 11.38
CA SER A 186 15.00 -1.68 11.11
C SER A 186 15.55 -2.66 10.07
N SER A 187 15.04 -3.90 10.06
CA SER A 187 15.58 -5.03 9.27
C SER A 187 14.59 -5.66 8.30
N LEU A 188 13.34 -5.18 8.26
CA LEU A 188 12.32 -5.67 7.33
C LEU A 188 11.23 -4.62 7.10
N HIS A 189 10.33 -4.91 6.16
CA HIS A 189 9.05 -4.24 6.05
C HIS A 189 7.95 -5.29 5.93
N LYS A 190 6.80 -5.06 6.56
CA LYS A 190 5.65 -5.96 6.52
C LYS A 190 4.56 -5.38 5.64
N MET A 191 3.90 -6.21 4.84
CA MET A 191 2.65 -5.85 4.18
C MET A 191 1.50 -6.09 5.16
N ILE A 192 0.64 -5.11 5.37
CA ILE A 192 -0.50 -5.20 6.29
C ILE A 192 -1.77 -5.22 5.45
N LEU A 193 -2.53 -6.31 5.51
CA LEU A 193 -3.86 -6.41 4.89
C LEU A 193 -4.91 -5.85 5.84
N MET A 194 -5.80 -4.98 5.36
CA MET A 194 -6.76 -4.22 6.15
C MET A 194 -8.17 -4.32 5.54
N GLU A 195 -9.21 -4.32 6.36
CA GLU A 195 -10.61 -4.37 5.89
C GLU A 195 -11.55 -3.36 6.58
N ALA A 196 -11.12 -2.70 7.66
CA ALA A 196 -12.00 -1.83 8.44
C ALA A 196 -11.23 -0.73 9.18
N VAL A 197 -11.96 0.26 9.70
CA VAL A 197 -11.40 1.36 10.54
C VAL A 197 -10.59 0.83 11.73
N GLY A 198 -10.94 -0.34 12.25
CA GLY A 198 -10.23 -1.00 13.35
C GLY A 198 -8.81 -1.46 12.99
N SER A 199 -8.48 -1.57 11.70
CA SER A 199 -7.12 -1.87 11.22
C SER A 199 -6.18 -0.67 11.41
N TYR A 200 -6.71 0.56 11.50
CA TYR A 200 -5.87 1.75 11.66
C TYR A 200 -5.32 1.90 13.08
N GLN A 201 -3.99 2.02 13.16
CA GLN A 201 -3.28 2.25 14.41
C GLN A 201 -2.69 3.65 14.44
N PHE A 202 -2.61 4.25 15.63
CA PHE A 202 -1.86 5.50 15.78
C PHE A 202 -0.40 5.28 15.43
N SER A 203 0.20 6.29 14.82
CA SER A 203 1.65 6.43 14.86
C SER A 203 2.07 6.64 16.31
N THR A 204 3.07 5.89 16.77
CA THR A 204 3.58 5.97 18.14
C THR A 204 4.16 7.35 18.47
N ARG A 205 4.55 8.14 17.46
CA ARG A 205 5.24 9.43 17.62
C ARG A 205 4.53 10.64 17.00
N SER A 206 3.49 10.41 16.19
CA SER A 206 2.60 11.47 15.70
C SER A 206 1.16 11.27 16.17
N GLN A 207 0.97 10.99 17.47
CA GLN A 207 -0.36 10.82 18.06
C GLN A 207 -1.20 12.08 17.92
N THR A 208 -0.60 13.25 18.13
CA THR A 208 -1.23 14.56 17.90
C THR A 208 -0.24 15.49 17.22
N ILE A 209 -0.62 16.06 16.08
CA ILE A 209 0.19 17.03 15.33
C ILE A 209 -0.58 18.35 15.24
N SER A 210 0.10 19.46 15.52
CA SER A 210 -0.48 20.80 15.46
C SER A 210 -0.25 21.48 14.11
N ILE A 211 -1.20 22.31 13.71
CA ILE A 211 -0.95 23.36 12.71
C ILE A 211 0.07 24.34 13.27
N SER A 212 1.11 24.61 12.49
CA SER A 212 2.21 25.48 12.87
C SER A 212 1.72 26.91 13.09
N LYS A 213 2.25 27.53 14.14
CA LYS A 213 2.11 28.98 14.41
C LYS A 213 3.45 29.71 14.27
N ALA A 214 4.43 29.01 13.71
CA ALA A 214 5.78 29.51 13.56
C ALA A 214 5.80 30.71 12.59
N GLN A 215 6.61 31.70 12.92
CA GLN A 215 6.84 32.84 12.04
C GLN A 215 7.85 32.47 10.94
N SER A 216 7.87 33.25 9.86
CA SER A 216 8.82 33.07 8.75
C SER A 216 10.26 32.96 9.27
N GLY A 217 10.97 31.90 8.85
CA GLY A 217 12.36 31.64 9.23
C GLY A 217 12.56 30.85 10.53
N ALA A 218 11.50 30.52 11.27
CA ALA A 218 11.60 29.64 12.42
C ALA A 218 11.81 28.17 11.99
N LEU A 219 12.57 27.43 12.80
CA LEU A 219 12.76 25.99 12.64
C LEU A 219 11.51 25.28 13.15
N ILE A 220 10.91 24.44 12.30
CA ILE A 220 9.66 23.74 12.59
C ILE A 220 9.93 22.25 12.56
N PHE A 221 9.62 21.55 13.64
CA PHE A 221 9.72 20.10 13.72
C PHE A 221 8.38 19.52 14.17
N ASN A 222 7.93 18.46 13.48
CA ASN A 222 6.74 17.72 13.88
C ASN A 222 5.44 18.56 13.88
N GLU A 223 5.31 19.47 12.92
CA GLU A 223 4.10 20.28 12.74
C GLU A 223 3.61 20.24 11.28
N ILE A 224 2.32 20.52 11.10
CA ILE A 224 1.70 20.75 9.78
C ILE A 224 1.83 22.23 9.46
N ILE A 225 2.46 22.56 8.33
CA ILE A 225 2.71 23.94 7.88
C ILE A 225 1.47 24.48 7.16
N GLU A 226 0.91 23.68 6.25
CA GLU A 226 -0.23 24.05 5.41
C GLU A 226 -1.24 22.93 5.42
N CYS A 227 -2.52 23.30 5.38
CA CYS A 227 -3.64 22.38 5.44
C CYS A 227 -4.78 22.92 4.55
N GLU A 228 -5.13 22.15 3.54
CA GLU A 228 -6.25 22.37 2.63
C GLU A 228 -7.31 21.29 2.89
N VAL A 229 -8.58 21.69 2.79
CA VAL A 229 -9.73 20.87 3.14
C VAL A 229 -10.62 20.77 1.94
N HIS A 230 -10.86 19.54 1.51
CA HIS A 230 -11.66 19.24 0.34
C HIS A 230 -12.96 18.59 0.76
N HIS A 231 -14.04 18.98 0.07
CA HIS A 231 -15.35 18.36 0.19
C HIS A 231 -15.94 18.26 -1.22
N GLY A 232 -16.31 17.06 -1.63
CA GLY A 232 -16.74 16.77 -3.00
C GLY A 232 -18.12 16.11 -3.08
N ILE A 233 -18.71 16.13 -4.28
CA ILE A 233 -19.87 15.30 -4.60
C ILE A 233 -19.35 13.93 -5.08
N THR A 234 -19.99 12.87 -4.62
CA THR A 234 -19.76 11.49 -5.07
C THR A 234 -21.08 10.83 -5.47
N LEU A 235 -21.08 9.52 -5.76
CA LEU A 235 -22.27 8.74 -6.12
C LEU A 235 -23.43 8.91 -5.13
N GLY A 236 -24.66 8.95 -5.65
CA GLY A 236 -25.88 9.01 -4.84
C GLY A 236 -26.39 7.62 -4.47
N SER A 237 -26.24 6.65 -5.37
CA SER A 237 -26.59 5.25 -5.13
C SER A 237 -25.83 4.29 -6.05
N VAL A 238 -25.77 3.03 -5.64
CA VAL A 238 -25.24 1.93 -6.45
C VAL A 238 -26.27 0.80 -6.49
N GLN A 239 -26.62 0.34 -7.68
CA GLN A 239 -27.45 -0.82 -7.91
C GLN A 239 -26.60 -2.01 -8.41
N GLY A 240 -26.45 -3.03 -7.59
CA GLY A 240 -25.82 -4.30 -8.00
C GLY A 240 -26.84 -5.24 -8.61
N VAL A 241 -26.51 -5.90 -9.71
CA VAL A 241 -27.38 -6.89 -10.37
C VAL A 241 -26.56 -8.09 -10.83
N ASP A 242 -27.12 -9.29 -10.69
CA ASP A 242 -26.53 -10.51 -11.28
C ASP A 242 -27.58 -11.51 -11.75
N TYR A 243 -27.13 -12.61 -12.37
CA TYR A 243 -27.95 -13.70 -12.86
C TYR A 243 -27.35 -15.06 -12.51
N ASN A 244 -28.14 -15.93 -11.86
CA ASN A 244 -27.77 -17.32 -11.62
C ASN A 244 -28.63 -18.25 -12.51
N PHE A 245 -28.00 -18.98 -13.42
CA PHE A 245 -28.69 -19.87 -14.35
C PHE A 245 -29.28 -21.13 -13.67
N GLU A 246 -28.75 -21.56 -12.53
CA GLU A 246 -29.29 -22.69 -11.75
C GLU A 246 -30.60 -22.28 -11.03
N ASN A 247 -30.70 -21.00 -10.66
CA ASN A 247 -31.86 -20.41 -10.02
C ASN A 247 -32.35 -19.18 -10.80
N PRO A 248 -32.80 -19.34 -12.06
CA PRO A 248 -33.01 -18.23 -13.00
C PRO A 248 -34.17 -17.30 -12.61
N ASN A 249 -35.05 -17.76 -11.71
CA ASN A 249 -36.17 -16.98 -11.20
C ASN A 249 -35.83 -16.16 -9.95
N THR A 250 -34.64 -16.36 -9.36
CA THR A 250 -34.17 -15.59 -8.20
C THR A 250 -33.70 -14.22 -8.66
N ALA A 251 -34.35 -13.16 -8.16
CA ALA A 251 -33.92 -11.79 -8.42
C ALA A 251 -32.69 -11.45 -7.58
N LEU A 252 -31.50 -11.48 -8.20
CA LEU A 252 -30.25 -11.06 -7.58
C LEU A 252 -30.02 -9.58 -7.85
N LYS A 253 -30.47 -8.74 -6.92
CA LYS A 253 -30.39 -7.28 -7.01
C LYS A 253 -30.14 -6.66 -5.64
N SER A 254 -29.33 -5.63 -5.59
CA SER A 254 -29.12 -4.83 -4.38
C SER A 254 -29.07 -3.34 -4.71
N THR A 255 -29.38 -2.50 -3.73
CA THR A 255 -29.27 -1.05 -3.85
C THR A 255 -28.68 -0.48 -2.58
N SER A 256 -27.50 0.11 -2.70
CA SER A 256 -26.81 0.82 -1.63
C SER A 256 -26.95 2.33 -1.87
N GLN A 257 -27.32 3.07 -0.82
CA GLN A 257 -27.53 4.52 -0.88
C GLN A 257 -26.34 5.24 -0.27
N GLY A 258 -25.86 6.29 -0.92
CA GLY A 258 -24.86 7.18 -0.32
C GLY A 258 -25.47 8.09 0.74
N GLU A 259 -24.66 8.57 1.67
CA GLU A 259 -25.01 9.51 2.74
C GLU A 259 -25.52 10.84 2.19
N SER A 260 -24.87 11.37 1.14
CA SER A 260 -25.23 12.69 0.58
C SER A 260 -26.44 12.63 -0.36
N GLN A 261 -26.64 11.52 -1.08
CA GLN A 261 -27.65 11.33 -2.12
C GLN A 261 -27.67 12.42 -3.22
N ILE A 262 -26.61 13.21 -3.36
CA ILE A 262 -26.53 14.31 -4.34
C ILE A 262 -25.99 13.84 -5.70
N GLY A 263 -25.30 12.70 -5.74
CA GLY A 263 -24.71 12.15 -6.96
C GLY A 263 -25.65 11.39 -7.88
N GLY A 264 -25.09 10.95 -9.01
CA GLY A 264 -25.75 10.03 -9.93
C GLY A 264 -25.79 8.58 -9.41
N GLU A 265 -26.53 7.74 -10.14
CA GLU A 265 -26.68 6.32 -9.85
C GLU A 265 -25.66 5.49 -10.65
N TRP A 266 -25.02 4.53 -10.01
CA TRP A 266 -24.16 3.53 -10.65
C TRP A 266 -24.92 2.20 -10.75
N MET A 267 -24.95 1.56 -11.93
CA MET A 267 -25.46 0.19 -12.08
C MET A 267 -24.31 -0.77 -12.36
N GLU A 268 -24.08 -1.72 -11.45
CA GLU A 268 -23.04 -2.74 -11.56
C GLU A 268 -23.65 -4.05 -12.05
N TYR A 269 -23.22 -4.48 -13.24
CA TYR A 269 -23.54 -5.79 -13.80
C TYR A 269 -22.35 -6.32 -14.63
N PRO A 270 -21.90 -7.56 -14.40
CA PRO A 270 -22.33 -8.47 -13.32
C PRO A 270 -21.79 -8.05 -11.95
N ALA A 271 -22.51 -8.35 -10.88
CA ALA A 271 -22.08 -8.10 -9.50
C ALA A 271 -21.10 -9.17 -8.96
N GLY A 272 -20.74 -10.17 -9.76
CA GLY A 272 -19.66 -11.13 -9.46
C GLY A 272 -20.11 -12.38 -8.71
N VAL A 273 -21.39 -12.75 -8.80
CA VAL A 273 -21.92 -14.01 -8.26
C VAL A 273 -21.34 -15.20 -9.05
N ASP A 274 -20.77 -16.16 -8.32
CA ASP A 274 -20.34 -17.44 -8.88
C ASP A 274 -21.48 -18.47 -8.84
N HIS A 275 -21.41 -19.51 -9.67
CA HIS A 275 -22.54 -20.37 -10.03
C HIS A 275 -23.14 -21.16 -8.84
N GLU A 276 -22.31 -21.63 -7.90
CA GLU A 276 -22.74 -22.55 -6.81
C GLU A 276 -22.98 -21.90 -5.42
N GLN A 277 -23.12 -20.57 -5.33
CA GLN A 277 -23.14 -19.92 -4.00
C GLN A 277 -24.54 -19.79 -3.39
N LYS A 278 -24.76 -20.51 -2.27
CA LYS A 278 -25.87 -20.26 -1.31
C LYS A 278 -25.95 -18.81 -0.80
N ALA A 279 -24.87 -18.04 -0.99
CA ALA A 279 -24.72 -16.65 -0.58
C ALA A 279 -24.77 -15.64 -1.75
N ALA A 280 -25.34 -16.03 -2.91
CA ALA A 280 -25.39 -15.18 -4.11
C ALA A 280 -25.91 -13.75 -3.84
N GLN A 281 -27.01 -13.61 -3.08
CA GLN A 281 -27.55 -12.28 -2.75
C GLN A 281 -26.56 -11.45 -1.91
N SER A 282 -25.90 -12.07 -0.93
CA SER A 282 -24.91 -11.40 -0.08
C SER A 282 -23.71 -10.87 -0.86
N ILE A 283 -23.38 -11.48 -2.01
CA ILE A 283 -22.31 -10.99 -2.89
C ILE A 283 -22.75 -9.76 -3.65
N VAL A 284 -24.00 -9.74 -4.14
CA VAL A 284 -24.58 -8.55 -4.77
C VAL A 284 -24.62 -7.38 -3.78
N ASP A 285 -25.08 -7.64 -2.55
CA ASP A 285 -25.12 -6.64 -1.47
C ASP A 285 -23.72 -6.11 -1.15
N SER A 286 -22.75 -7.02 -0.92
CA SER A 286 -21.36 -6.65 -0.64
C SER A 286 -20.72 -5.83 -1.77
N THR A 287 -21.10 -6.08 -3.02
CA THR A 287 -20.52 -5.40 -4.18
C THR A 287 -21.05 -3.98 -4.30
N SER A 288 -22.36 -3.77 -4.18
CA SER A 288 -22.93 -2.42 -4.19
C SER A 288 -22.46 -1.60 -2.99
N ASP A 289 -22.37 -2.23 -1.80
CA ASP A 289 -21.83 -1.59 -0.60
C ASP A 289 -20.36 -1.19 -0.78
N SER A 290 -19.53 -2.05 -1.37
CA SER A 290 -18.12 -1.72 -1.56
C SER A 290 -17.91 -0.57 -2.55
N ILE A 291 -18.69 -0.51 -3.64
CA ILE A 291 -18.58 0.58 -4.62
C ILE A 291 -19.00 1.92 -4.00
N ILE A 292 -20.12 1.97 -3.26
CA ILE A 292 -20.56 3.22 -2.64
C ILE A 292 -19.58 3.67 -1.55
N ASN A 293 -19.13 2.75 -0.69
CA ASN A 293 -18.17 3.06 0.38
C ASN A 293 -16.84 3.57 -0.19
N ALA A 294 -16.35 2.98 -1.29
CA ALA A 294 -15.15 3.47 -1.98
C ALA A 294 -15.34 4.91 -2.47
N ALA A 295 -16.48 5.20 -3.10
CA ALA A 295 -16.81 6.52 -3.61
C ALA A 295 -16.97 7.57 -2.50
N GLU A 296 -17.48 7.18 -1.34
CA GLU A 296 -17.67 8.05 -0.17
C GLU A 296 -16.39 8.28 0.61
N SER A 297 -15.49 7.30 0.63
CA SER A 297 -14.26 7.37 1.42
C SER A 297 -13.32 8.51 1.04
N THR A 298 -13.54 9.14 -0.12
CA THR A 298 -12.76 10.26 -0.65
C THR A 298 -13.53 11.58 -0.71
N VAL A 299 -14.73 11.67 -0.13
CA VAL A 299 -15.54 12.91 -0.14
C VAL A 299 -14.91 13.99 0.73
N ASP A 300 -14.58 13.63 1.97
CA ASP A 300 -13.91 14.50 2.93
C ASP A 300 -12.43 14.16 2.97
N THR A 301 -11.60 15.02 2.40
CA THR A 301 -10.14 14.82 2.43
C THR A 301 -9.43 16.07 2.90
N LEU A 302 -8.23 15.86 3.43
CA LEU A 302 -7.34 16.88 3.92
C LEU A 302 -6.00 16.70 3.20
N THR A 303 -5.48 17.76 2.59
CA THR A 303 -4.12 17.74 2.01
C THR A 303 -3.26 18.78 2.69
N GLY A 304 -1.96 18.57 2.76
CA GLY A 304 -1.11 19.53 3.44
C GLY A 304 0.37 19.27 3.29
N ASN A 305 1.15 20.22 3.81
CA ASN A 305 2.60 20.12 3.92
C ASN A 305 2.98 20.04 5.41
N SER A 306 3.95 19.21 5.76
CA SER A 306 4.39 19.06 7.16
C SER A 306 5.90 18.83 7.28
N THR A 307 6.43 19.05 8.48
CA THR A 307 7.79 18.64 8.88
C THR A 307 7.77 17.42 9.79
N CYS A 308 6.65 16.68 9.86
CA CYS A 308 6.52 15.47 10.66
C CYS A 308 7.15 14.25 9.95
N PRO A 309 8.28 13.69 10.43
CA PRO A 309 8.91 12.53 9.80
C PRO A 309 8.15 11.23 10.06
N PHE A 310 7.22 11.23 11.01
CA PHE A 310 6.51 10.03 11.46
C PHE A 310 5.18 9.79 10.75
N PHE A 311 4.78 10.68 9.83
CA PHE A 311 3.66 10.41 8.95
C PHE A 311 3.93 9.16 8.12
N THR A 312 2.94 8.26 8.12
CA THR A 312 3.01 6.95 7.48
C THR A 312 1.65 6.59 6.92
N ALA A 313 1.59 6.13 5.67
CA ALA A 313 0.34 5.68 5.08
C ALA A 313 -0.35 4.59 5.93
N GLY A 314 -1.65 4.73 6.17
CA GLY A 314 -2.43 3.83 7.01
C GLY A 314 -2.29 4.05 8.53
N LYS A 315 -1.53 5.06 8.99
CA LYS A 315 -1.45 5.42 10.41
C LYS A 315 -2.32 6.62 10.75
N LYS A 316 -2.85 6.60 11.97
CA LYS A 316 -3.64 7.70 12.55
C LYS A 316 -2.75 8.79 13.13
N PHE A 317 -3.24 10.02 13.05
CA PHE A 317 -2.78 11.17 13.82
C PHE A 317 -3.98 12.04 14.23
N GLY A 318 -3.93 12.64 15.40
CA GLY A 318 -4.86 13.67 15.85
C GLY A 318 -4.43 15.03 15.32
N LEU A 319 -5.32 15.74 14.61
CA LEU A 319 -5.06 17.12 14.21
C LEU A 319 -5.41 18.07 15.36
N SER A 320 -4.58 19.08 15.58
CA SER A 320 -4.85 20.14 16.57
C SER A 320 -4.45 21.53 16.07
N GLY A 321 -5.01 22.57 16.69
CA GLY A 321 -4.65 23.96 16.39
C GLY A 321 -5.22 24.51 15.08
N HIS A 322 -6.03 23.74 14.35
CA HIS A 322 -6.72 24.25 13.16
C HIS A 322 -7.88 25.19 13.54
N ILE A 323 -8.03 26.30 12.82
CA ILE A 323 -9.04 27.34 13.09
C ILE A 323 -10.49 26.79 12.97
N ARG A 324 -10.71 25.90 12.01
CA ARG A 324 -11.96 25.14 11.86
C ARG A 324 -11.94 23.99 12.86
N THR A 325 -12.65 24.16 13.97
CA THR A 325 -12.63 23.23 15.11
C THR A 325 -13.09 21.81 14.78
N SER A 326 -13.99 21.64 13.81
CA SER A 326 -14.47 20.33 13.35
C SER A 326 -13.37 19.43 12.74
N LEU A 327 -12.22 20.01 12.39
CA LEU A 327 -11.08 19.27 11.84
C LEU A 327 -10.10 18.81 12.93
N ASN A 328 -10.18 19.35 14.15
CA ASN A 328 -9.31 18.97 15.27
C ASN A 328 -9.76 17.63 15.87
N LYS A 329 -9.62 16.55 15.09
CA LYS A 329 -10.01 15.18 15.38
C LYS A 329 -8.97 14.21 14.79
N ASP A 330 -9.18 12.92 14.95
CA ASP A 330 -8.31 11.90 14.37
C ASP A 330 -8.52 11.77 12.86
N HIS A 331 -7.41 11.69 12.15
CA HIS A 331 -7.33 11.45 10.72
C HIS A 331 -6.38 10.27 10.45
N VAL A 332 -6.53 9.65 9.28
CA VAL A 332 -5.65 8.62 8.75
C VAL A 332 -4.89 9.19 7.57
N VAL A 333 -3.56 9.05 7.57
CA VAL A 333 -2.74 9.40 6.40
C VAL A 333 -3.05 8.39 5.29
N VAL A 334 -3.58 8.86 4.17
CA VAL A 334 -3.86 8.06 2.98
C VAL A 334 -2.60 7.95 2.13
N SER A 335 -1.89 9.06 1.92
CA SER A 335 -0.62 9.08 1.21
C SER A 335 0.32 10.13 1.79
N VAL A 336 1.61 9.91 1.63
CA VAL A 336 2.65 10.86 2.01
C VAL A 336 3.82 10.78 1.04
N GLU A 337 4.31 11.94 0.61
CA GLU A 337 5.50 12.12 -0.22
C GLU A 337 6.60 12.79 0.61
N HIS A 338 7.64 12.03 0.94
CA HIS A 338 8.77 12.48 1.73
C HIS A 338 9.82 13.15 0.84
N SER A 339 10.43 14.22 1.36
CA SER A 339 11.61 14.85 0.79
C SER A 339 12.62 15.15 1.90
N ILE A 340 13.79 14.54 1.77
CA ILE A 340 14.92 14.66 2.68
C ILE A 340 16.11 15.16 1.89
N GLU A 341 16.72 16.26 2.33
CA GLU A 341 17.94 16.80 1.75
C GLU A 341 18.97 17.05 2.84
N VAL A 342 20.15 16.44 2.71
CA VAL A 342 21.26 16.62 3.64
C VAL A 342 22.23 17.65 3.05
N GLN A 343 22.29 18.83 3.64
CA GLN A 343 23.15 19.92 3.16
C GLN A 343 24.58 19.74 3.70
N THR A 344 25.58 19.91 2.82
CA THR A 344 26.99 19.65 3.13
C THR A 344 27.90 20.88 3.04
N LYS A 345 27.39 22.06 2.68
CA LYS A 345 28.18 23.30 2.57
C LYS A 345 27.69 24.34 3.56
N ASP A 346 28.57 24.74 4.48
CA ASP A 346 28.52 25.86 5.44
C ASP A 346 27.32 25.95 6.41
N LEU A 347 26.23 25.24 6.15
CA LEU A 347 25.07 25.02 7.00
C LEU A 347 24.90 23.50 7.15
N SER A 348 25.44 22.95 8.23
CA SER A 348 25.38 21.52 8.53
C SER A 348 23.96 21.10 8.96
N GLY A 349 23.02 20.98 8.02
CA GLY A 349 21.62 20.73 8.34
C GLY A 349 20.93 19.69 7.48
N ILE A 350 19.98 19.00 8.10
CA ILE A 350 19.08 18.10 7.39
C ILE A 350 17.73 18.81 7.23
N ALA A 351 17.22 18.89 6.01
CA ALA A 351 15.88 19.38 5.75
C ALA A 351 14.97 18.19 5.51
N TYR A 352 13.93 18.04 6.33
CA TYR A 352 12.84 17.11 6.09
C TYR A 352 11.54 17.88 5.90
N GLN A 353 10.81 17.50 4.86
CA GLN A 353 9.44 17.94 4.61
C GLN A 353 8.67 16.81 3.94
N ASN A 354 7.35 16.84 4.05
CA ASN A 354 6.47 16.02 3.22
C ASN A 354 5.24 16.81 2.78
N SER A 355 4.62 16.33 1.71
CA SER A 355 3.21 16.57 1.42
C SER A 355 2.42 15.31 1.78
N PHE A 356 1.20 15.45 2.27
CA PHE A 356 0.36 14.34 2.67
C PHE A 356 -1.10 14.55 2.26
N SER A 357 -1.83 13.44 2.15
CA SER A 357 -3.29 13.41 2.13
C SER A 357 -3.82 12.57 3.28
N ALA A 358 -4.97 12.95 3.81
CA ALA A 358 -5.60 12.27 4.92
C ALA A 358 -7.13 12.32 4.83
N ILE A 359 -7.78 11.37 5.50
CA ILE A 359 -9.23 11.28 5.65
C ILE A 359 -9.58 11.18 7.14
N PRO A 360 -10.83 11.48 7.55
CA PRO A 360 -11.27 11.23 8.92
C PRO A 360 -11.04 9.78 9.34
N ALA A 361 -10.51 9.53 10.54
CA ALA A 361 -10.22 8.18 11.01
C ALA A 361 -11.48 7.31 11.26
N THR A 362 -12.67 7.90 11.18
CA THR A 362 -13.97 7.23 11.25
C THR A 362 -14.39 6.59 9.92
N VAL A 363 -13.65 6.84 8.84
CA VAL A 363 -13.92 6.35 7.50
C VAL A 363 -12.82 5.35 7.11
N PHE A 364 -13.22 4.20 6.58
CA PHE A 364 -12.26 3.25 6.01
C PHE A 364 -12.11 3.52 4.51
N ILE A 365 -10.87 3.68 4.06
CA ILE A 365 -10.60 3.85 2.63
C ILE A 365 -10.83 2.52 1.91
N GLN A 366 -11.69 2.56 0.90
CA GLN A 366 -11.84 1.48 -0.07
C GLN A 366 -11.44 2.02 -1.43
N LEU A 367 -10.62 1.26 -2.16
CA LEU A 367 -10.22 1.67 -3.50
C LEU A 367 -11.36 1.48 -4.49
N GLN A 368 -11.56 2.46 -5.37
CA GLN A 368 -12.29 2.21 -6.60
C GLN A 368 -11.48 1.25 -7.49
N LYS A 369 -12.18 0.37 -8.22
CA LYS A 369 -11.57 -0.62 -9.13
C LYS A 369 -10.63 0.08 -10.11
N ALA A 370 -9.32 -0.03 -9.89
CA ALA A 370 -8.28 0.58 -10.71
C ALA A 370 -7.58 -0.46 -11.58
N HIS A 371 -7.52 -1.72 -11.12
CA HIS A 371 -6.99 -2.83 -11.90
C HIS A 371 -8.12 -3.42 -12.74
N HIS A 372 -7.96 -3.35 -14.06
CA HIS A 372 -9.00 -3.75 -15.01
C HIS A 372 -9.37 -5.23 -14.86
N ALA A 373 -10.67 -5.51 -14.93
CA ALA A 373 -11.18 -6.85 -15.10
C ALA A 373 -10.68 -7.46 -16.43
N LEU A 374 -10.56 -8.79 -16.46
CA LEU A 374 -10.07 -9.54 -17.61
C LEU A 374 -10.91 -9.27 -18.87
N GLU A 375 -10.24 -8.91 -19.97
CA GLU A 375 -10.87 -8.87 -21.30
C GLU A 375 -10.49 -10.10 -22.13
N PHE A 376 -11.47 -10.94 -22.42
CA PHE A 376 -11.34 -12.00 -23.42
C PHE A 376 -11.75 -11.45 -24.79
N LEU A 377 -10.78 -10.94 -25.54
CA LEU A 377 -11.00 -10.29 -26.84
C LEU A 377 -11.55 -11.23 -27.94
N ALA A 378 -11.47 -12.55 -27.75
CA ALA A 378 -12.01 -13.55 -28.67
C ALA A 378 -12.29 -14.89 -27.97
N PRO A 379 -13.25 -15.69 -28.49
CA PRO A 379 -13.45 -17.07 -28.04
C PRO A 379 -12.17 -17.90 -28.16
N LYS A 380 -11.91 -18.76 -27.18
CA LYS A 380 -10.75 -19.66 -27.18
C LYS A 380 -11.17 -21.12 -27.37
N GLN A 381 -10.37 -21.88 -28.11
CA GLN A 381 -10.51 -23.33 -28.20
C GLN A 381 -9.96 -23.99 -26.92
N GLN A 382 -10.73 -24.88 -26.32
CA GLN A 382 -10.31 -25.66 -25.16
C GLN A 382 -10.52 -27.16 -25.46
N LYS A 383 -9.53 -27.98 -25.13
CA LYS A 383 -9.66 -29.44 -25.25
C LYS A 383 -10.48 -29.98 -24.08
N LEU A 384 -11.52 -30.73 -24.37
CA LEU A 384 -12.27 -31.49 -23.37
C LEU A 384 -11.37 -32.56 -22.76
N SER A 385 -11.03 -32.41 -21.49
CA SER A 385 -10.28 -33.39 -20.71
C SER A 385 -11.22 -34.07 -19.72
N VAL A 386 -11.50 -35.35 -19.95
CA VAL A 386 -12.26 -36.22 -19.04
C VAL A 386 -11.29 -37.24 -18.46
N GLN A 387 -11.15 -37.30 -17.13
CA GLN A 387 -10.47 -38.44 -16.52
C GLN A 387 -11.37 -39.68 -16.66
N LYS A 388 -10.85 -40.77 -17.24
CA LYS A 388 -11.56 -42.05 -17.23
C LYS A 388 -11.65 -42.54 -15.78
N GLU A 389 -12.81 -42.40 -15.15
CA GLU A 389 -13.13 -43.15 -13.93
C GLU A 389 -13.03 -44.66 -14.24
N LYS A 390 -11.99 -45.32 -13.74
CA LYS A 390 -11.98 -46.79 -13.68
C LYS A 390 -13.03 -47.22 -12.66
N ARG A 391 -14.24 -47.54 -13.12
CA ARG A 391 -15.18 -48.35 -12.33
C ARG A 391 -14.55 -49.73 -12.10
N PHE A 392 -13.85 -49.91 -10.99
CA PHE A 392 -13.61 -51.24 -10.45
C PHE A 392 -14.92 -51.70 -9.80
N GLY A 393 -15.64 -52.62 -10.45
CA GLY A 393 -16.69 -53.39 -9.80
C GLY A 393 -16.09 -54.28 -8.71
N PRO A 394 -16.88 -54.74 -7.72
CA PRO A 394 -16.36 -55.51 -6.60
C PRO A 394 -15.83 -56.87 -7.08
N ILE A 395 -14.51 -57.05 -6.99
CA ILE A 395 -13.88 -58.37 -7.07
C ILE A 395 -13.95 -58.96 -5.66
N ASN A 396 -15.00 -59.73 -5.37
CA ASN A 396 -14.96 -60.68 -4.26
C ASN A 396 -14.12 -61.88 -4.71
N MET A 397 -12.84 -61.86 -4.35
CA MET A 397 -12.04 -63.08 -4.21
C MET A 397 -11.74 -63.25 -2.72
N VAL A 398 -12.48 -64.17 -2.08
CA VAL A 398 -11.99 -64.86 -0.89
C VAL A 398 -11.97 -66.35 -1.23
N VAL A 399 -10.82 -66.91 -0.94
CA VAL A 399 -10.30 -68.24 -1.22
C VAL A 399 -11.00 -69.29 -0.35
N SER A 400 -11.27 -70.46 -0.93
CA SER A 400 -10.99 -71.76 -0.30
C SER A 400 -10.49 -72.72 -1.36
#